data_AF-A0AAV4BTT9-F1
#
_entry.id   AF-A0AAV4BTT9-F1
#
_cell.length_a   1.000
_cell.length_b   1.000
_cell.length_c   1.000
_cell.angle_alpha   90.00
_cell.angle_beta   90.00
_cell.angle_gamma   90.00
#
_symmetry.space_group_name_H-M   'P 1'
#
loop_
_entity.id
_entity.type
_entity.pdbx_description
1 polymer ?
#
loop_
_entity_poly.entity_id
_entity_poly.type
_entity_poly.pdbx_seq_one_letter_code
_entity_poly.pdbx_strand_id
1 'polypeptide(L)'
;MISGFQALHQARAQMVKLETATERSRYGLQLVAASEGSRSRYGLQLVAAFEGSRSRYGLQLVTASEGFRSRYGLQLVIASEGYRSRYGLQLVIASEGFRSRYGLQLVIASEGFRSRYGLQLVIASEGSRSRYGLQLVIAFEGFRSTYGLQLVIASEGSRSRYGTKLVAASEGSGSGYGVQVV
;
A
#
# COMPACT_ATOMS: atom_id res chain seq x y z
N MET A 1 41.68 5.32 -27.01
CA MET A 1 40.36 4.67 -27.19
C MET A 1 40.03 3.58 -26.15
N ILE A 2 40.89 3.30 -25.16
CA ILE A 2 40.68 2.20 -24.19
C ILE A 2 39.92 2.67 -22.91
N SER A 3 39.95 3.96 -22.58
CA SER A 3 39.31 4.48 -21.34
C SER A 3 37.78 4.49 -21.38
N GLY A 4 37.17 4.67 -22.56
CA GLY A 4 35.71 4.66 -22.72
C GLY A 4 35.09 3.29 -22.49
N PHE A 5 35.78 2.21 -22.89
CA PHE A 5 35.29 0.85 -22.70
C PHE A 5 35.39 0.38 -21.25
N GLN A 6 36.45 0.77 -20.53
CA GLN A 6 36.57 0.52 -19.08
C GLN A 6 35.53 1.30 -18.27
N ALA A 7 35.26 2.55 -18.62
CA ALA A 7 34.20 3.34 -17.97
C ALA A 7 32.80 2.73 -18.22
N LEU A 8 32.53 2.27 -19.44
CA LEU A 8 31.26 1.61 -19.77
C LEU A 8 31.14 0.25 -19.09
N HIS A 9 32.22 -0.54 -18.99
CA HIS A 9 32.24 -1.81 -18.24
C HIS A 9 32.06 -1.61 -16.74
N GLN A 10 32.67 -0.56 -16.15
CA GLN A 10 32.49 -0.21 -14.74
C GLN A 10 31.05 0.28 -14.48
N ALA A 11 30.46 1.06 -15.39
CA ALA A 11 29.05 1.44 -15.32
C ALA A 11 28.11 0.23 -15.47
N ARG A 12 28.44 -0.72 -16.36
CA ARG A 12 27.71 -2.00 -16.53
C ARG A 12 27.81 -2.90 -15.30
N ALA A 13 28.98 -2.96 -14.67
CA ALA A 13 29.20 -3.71 -13.44
C ALA A 13 28.46 -3.09 -12.23
N GLN A 14 28.22 -1.78 -12.23
CA GLN A 14 27.36 -1.12 -11.23
C GLN A 14 25.86 -1.35 -11.48
N MET A 15 25.44 -1.60 -12.72
CA MET A 15 24.04 -1.84 -13.07
C MET A 15 23.53 -3.28 -12.82
N VAL A 16 24.41 -4.27 -12.62
CA VAL A 16 24.02 -5.70 -12.52
C VAL A 16 24.59 -6.39 -11.27
N LYS A 17 24.57 -5.73 -10.11
CA LYS A 17 24.79 -6.45 -8.84
C LYS A 17 23.53 -7.25 -8.47
N LEU A 18 23.35 -8.39 -9.15
CA LEU A 18 22.58 -9.51 -8.61
C LEU A 18 23.44 -10.15 -7.52
N GLU A 19 23.06 -9.97 -6.24
CA GLU A 19 23.19 -10.92 -5.11
C GLU A 19 23.29 -10.18 -3.74
N THR A 20 22.32 -10.52 -2.88
CA THR A 20 22.31 -10.57 -1.39
C THR A 20 23.06 -9.52 -0.56
N ALA A 21 23.24 -8.29 -1.04
CA ALA A 21 23.79 -7.20 -0.23
C ALA A 21 22.70 -6.24 0.26
N THR A 22 22.82 -5.76 1.51
CA THR A 22 22.01 -4.67 2.05
C THR A 22 22.32 -3.37 1.30
N GLU A 23 21.57 -3.08 0.25
CA GLU A 23 21.82 -1.92 -0.59
C GLU A 23 21.28 -0.63 0.03
N ARG A 24 22.16 0.38 0.15
CA ARG A 24 21.82 1.73 0.60
C ARG A 24 22.06 2.73 -0.53
N SER A 25 20.98 3.21 -1.16
CA SER A 25 21.06 4.34 -2.08
C SER A 25 20.49 5.61 -1.44
N ARG A 26 21.15 6.75 -1.70
CA ARG A 26 20.62 8.07 -1.29
C ARG A 26 19.75 8.70 -2.36
N TYR A 27 20.09 8.53 -3.64
CA TYR A 27 19.40 9.14 -4.77
C TYR A 27 19.47 8.21 -5.99
N GLY A 28 18.43 8.21 -6.83
CA GLY A 28 18.45 7.56 -8.15
C GLY A 28 17.49 6.38 -8.30
N LEU A 29 17.62 5.67 -9.42
CA LEU A 29 16.88 4.43 -9.71
C LEU A 29 17.56 3.27 -8.95
N GLN A 30 16.77 2.48 -8.22
CA GLN A 30 17.24 1.25 -7.60
C GLN A 30 16.41 0.06 -8.09
N LEU A 31 17.11 -0.96 -8.59
CA LEU A 31 16.54 -2.23 -9.03
C LEU A 31 17.04 -3.31 -8.06
N VAL A 32 16.13 -3.89 -7.27
CA VAL A 32 16.46 -4.94 -6.31
C VAL A 32 15.68 -6.20 -6.67
N ALA A 33 16.37 -7.24 -7.13
CA ALA A 33 15.75 -8.51 -7.48
C ALA A 33 15.39 -9.33 -6.23
N ALA A 34 16.36 -9.53 -5.33
CA ALA A 34 16.18 -10.23 -4.05
C ALA A 34 17.12 -9.64 -2.99
N SER A 35 16.63 -9.36 -1.77
CA SER A 35 17.48 -8.89 -0.66
C SER A 35 16.85 -9.13 0.72
N GLU A 36 17.69 -9.35 1.74
CA GLU A 36 17.33 -9.27 3.17
C GLU A 36 17.36 -7.82 3.70
N GLY A 37 16.85 -6.90 2.88
CA GLY A 37 16.65 -5.51 3.24
C GLY A 37 17.34 -4.52 2.31
N SER A 38 16.59 -3.50 1.94
CA SER A 38 17.04 -2.37 1.12
C SER A 38 16.62 -1.05 1.75
N ARG A 39 17.46 -0.02 1.63
CA ARG A 39 17.13 1.33 2.09
C ARG A 39 17.40 2.37 1.01
N SER A 40 16.34 3.02 0.55
CA SER A 40 16.44 4.19 -0.33
C SER A 40 15.90 5.45 0.36
N ARG A 41 16.56 6.60 0.13
CA ARG A 41 16.03 7.90 0.60
C ARG A 41 15.18 8.60 -0.45
N TYR A 42 15.65 8.68 -1.69
CA TYR A 42 14.98 9.41 -2.77
C TYR A 42 15.13 8.66 -4.09
N GLY A 43 14.04 8.55 -4.86
CA GLY A 43 14.09 8.08 -6.24
C GLY A 43 13.06 7.01 -6.59
N LEU A 44 13.25 6.35 -7.73
CA LEU A 44 12.39 5.26 -8.18
C LEU A 44 12.97 3.93 -7.68
N GLN A 45 12.15 3.11 -7.06
CA GLN A 45 12.56 1.80 -6.56
C GLN A 45 11.69 0.71 -7.21
N LEU A 46 12.32 -0.20 -7.94
CA LEU A 46 11.72 -1.45 -8.37
C LEU A 46 12.23 -2.56 -7.44
N VAL A 47 11.31 -3.28 -6.80
CA VAL A 47 11.68 -4.41 -5.94
C VAL A 47 10.85 -5.64 -6.30
N ALA A 48 11.52 -6.73 -6.65
CA ALA A 48 10.86 -7.96 -7.04
C ALA A 48 10.51 -8.85 -5.83
N ALA A 49 11.48 -9.19 -4.98
CA ALA A 49 11.25 -9.95 -3.75
C ALA A 49 12.16 -9.44 -2.62
N PHE A 50 11.65 -9.31 -1.39
CA PHE A 50 12.49 -8.96 -0.24
C PHE A 50 11.83 -9.20 1.11
N GLU A 51 12.68 -9.31 2.13
CA GLU A 51 12.32 -9.15 3.53
C GLU A 51 12.85 -7.81 4.05
N GLY A 52 11.96 -6.94 4.55
CA GLY A 52 12.33 -5.73 5.29
C GLY A 52 12.96 -4.56 4.51
N SER A 53 12.31 -4.03 3.46
CA SER A 53 12.74 -2.81 2.77
C SER A 53 12.12 -1.52 3.36
N ARG A 54 12.89 -0.42 3.29
CA ARG A 54 12.46 0.91 3.73
C ARG A 54 12.77 1.98 2.68
N SER A 55 11.75 2.71 2.25
CA SER A 55 11.91 3.89 1.41
C SER A 55 11.40 5.15 2.11
N ARG A 56 12.06 6.29 1.90
CA ARG A 56 11.59 7.58 2.44
C ARG A 56 10.77 8.38 1.43
N TYR A 57 11.22 8.55 0.20
CA TYR A 57 10.57 9.38 -0.81
C TYR A 57 10.70 8.75 -2.20
N GLY A 58 9.59 8.76 -2.97
CA GLY A 58 9.64 8.53 -4.42
C GLY A 58 8.57 7.58 -4.96
N LEU A 59 8.82 7.01 -6.13
CA LEU A 59 7.93 6.07 -6.79
C LEU A 59 8.39 4.65 -6.49
N GLN A 60 7.49 3.77 -6.04
CA GLN A 60 7.85 2.40 -5.70
C GLN A 60 6.96 1.40 -6.44
N LEU A 61 7.59 0.45 -7.12
CA LEU A 61 6.96 -0.79 -7.57
C LEU A 61 7.49 -1.93 -6.72
N VAL A 62 6.61 -2.60 -6.00
CA VAL A 62 6.92 -3.74 -5.15
C VAL A 62 6.08 -4.93 -5.61
N THR A 63 6.69 -6.00 -6.10
CA THR A 63 5.94 -7.16 -6.57
C THR A 63 5.67 -8.17 -5.47
N ALA A 64 6.67 -8.53 -4.66
CA ALA A 64 6.53 -9.39 -3.50
C ALA A 64 7.37 -8.83 -2.34
N SER A 65 6.79 -8.80 -1.14
CA SER A 65 7.52 -8.27 0.02
C SER A 65 6.97 -8.70 1.37
N GLU A 66 7.88 -8.82 2.33
CA GLU A 66 7.54 -8.87 3.75
C GLU A 66 8.05 -7.62 4.47
N GLY A 67 7.18 -6.99 5.24
CA GLY A 67 7.53 -5.90 6.15
C GLY A 67 7.94 -4.59 5.48
N PHE A 68 7.48 -4.31 4.26
CA PHE A 68 7.82 -3.06 3.55
C PHE A 68 7.35 -1.82 4.29
N ARG A 69 8.19 -0.77 4.30
CA ARG A 69 7.82 0.53 4.85
C ARG A 69 8.17 1.66 3.91
N SER A 70 7.16 2.46 3.54
CA SER A 70 7.35 3.73 2.83
C SER A 70 6.88 4.91 3.67
N ARG A 71 7.52 6.06 3.50
CA ARG A 71 7.15 7.30 4.20
C ARG A 71 6.36 8.25 3.32
N TYR A 72 6.79 8.47 2.07
CA TYR A 72 6.15 9.37 1.12
C TYR A 72 6.30 8.80 -0.30
N GLY A 73 5.25 8.92 -1.13
CA GLY A 73 5.39 8.58 -2.55
C GLY A 73 4.13 8.11 -3.26
N LEU A 74 4.30 7.62 -4.49
CA LEU A 74 3.30 6.79 -5.17
C LEU A 74 3.77 5.35 -5.13
N GLN A 75 2.87 4.42 -4.81
CA GLN A 75 3.21 3.02 -4.63
C GLN A 75 2.28 2.12 -5.41
N LEU A 76 2.88 1.20 -6.15
CA LEU A 76 2.22 0.01 -6.67
C LEU A 76 2.78 -1.20 -5.92
N VAL A 77 1.90 -1.91 -5.22
CA VAL A 77 2.22 -3.10 -4.43
C VAL A 77 1.37 -4.25 -4.97
N ILE A 78 2.02 -5.30 -5.49
CA ILE A 78 1.31 -6.44 -6.06
C ILE A 78 0.97 -7.45 -4.97
N ALA A 79 1.98 -7.92 -4.23
CA ALA A 79 1.81 -8.81 -3.09
C ALA A 79 2.69 -8.33 -1.93
N SER A 80 2.10 -8.25 -0.73
CA SER A 80 2.88 -7.90 0.46
C SER A 80 2.28 -8.41 1.76
N GLU A 81 3.14 -8.86 2.67
CA GLU A 81 2.79 -9.02 4.07
C GLU A 81 3.32 -7.83 4.89
N GLY A 82 2.46 -7.24 5.72
CA GLY A 82 2.85 -6.22 6.68
C GLY A 82 3.27 -4.88 6.09
N TYR A 83 2.77 -4.53 4.90
CA TYR A 83 3.07 -3.25 4.25
C TYR A 83 2.62 -2.04 5.10
N ARG A 84 3.48 -1.03 5.22
CA ARG A 84 3.17 0.23 5.91
C ARG A 84 3.55 1.45 5.09
N SER A 85 2.58 2.31 4.80
CA SER A 85 2.81 3.65 4.24
C SER A 85 2.40 4.74 5.23
N ARG A 86 3.08 5.89 5.17
CA ARG A 86 2.73 7.05 5.97
C ARG A 86 1.95 8.09 5.18
N TYR A 87 2.37 8.40 3.95
CA TYR A 87 1.74 9.38 3.07
C TYR A 87 1.88 8.93 1.61
N GLY A 88 0.84 9.13 0.79
CA GLY A 88 0.98 8.94 -0.66
C GLY A 88 -0.28 8.52 -1.40
N LEU A 89 -0.11 8.12 -2.65
CA LEU A 89 -1.13 7.37 -3.41
C LEU A 89 -0.70 5.91 -3.47
N GLN A 90 -1.61 4.99 -3.15
CA GLN A 90 -1.33 3.56 -3.12
C GLN A 90 -2.29 2.80 -4.01
N LEU A 91 -1.73 1.97 -4.89
CA LEU A 91 -2.42 0.85 -5.50
C LEU A 91 -1.87 -0.43 -4.90
N VAL A 92 -2.75 -1.20 -4.24
CA VAL A 92 -2.41 -2.45 -3.57
C VAL A 92 -3.30 -3.54 -4.16
N ILE A 93 -2.68 -4.56 -4.76
CA ILE A 93 -3.43 -5.64 -5.41
C ILE A 93 -3.77 -6.72 -4.40
N ALA A 94 -2.78 -7.28 -3.71
CA ALA A 94 -2.95 -8.26 -2.65
C ALA A 94 -2.09 -7.90 -1.45
N SER A 95 -2.66 -7.89 -0.25
CA SER A 95 -1.87 -7.65 0.96
C SER A 95 -2.48 -8.23 2.22
N GLU A 96 -1.61 -8.68 3.11
CA GLU A 96 -1.96 -9.00 4.49
C GLU A 96 -1.43 -7.90 5.41
N GLY A 97 -2.30 -7.34 6.25
CA GLY A 97 -1.94 -6.37 7.26
C GLY A 97 -1.48 -5.01 6.72
N PHE A 98 -1.97 -4.57 5.56
CA PHE A 98 -1.68 -3.24 5.01
C PHE A 98 -2.09 -2.12 5.98
N ARG A 99 -1.18 -1.16 6.21
CA ARG A 99 -1.46 0.03 7.02
C ARG A 99 -1.04 1.31 6.31
N SER A 100 -1.99 2.23 6.13
CA SER A 100 -1.72 3.60 5.71
C SER A 100 -2.12 4.61 6.79
N ARG A 101 -1.43 5.76 6.85
CA ARG A 101 -1.87 6.88 7.69
C ARG A 101 -2.63 7.93 6.90
N TYR A 102 -2.14 8.33 5.73
CA TYR A 102 -2.70 9.41 4.94
C TYR A 102 -2.57 9.08 3.45
N GLY A 103 -3.60 9.35 2.66
CA GLY A 103 -3.47 9.26 1.20
C GLY A 103 -4.75 8.92 0.45
N LEU A 104 -4.58 8.61 -0.84
CA LEU A 104 -5.61 7.92 -1.62
C LEU A 104 -5.18 6.46 -1.77
N GLN A 105 -6.11 5.54 -1.55
CA GLN A 105 -5.86 4.10 -1.62
C GLN A 105 -6.85 3.44 -2.58
N LEU A 106 -6.31 2.67 -3.53
CA LEU A 106 -7.04 1.63 -4.23
C LEU A 106 -6.51 0.28 -3.73
N VAL A 107 -7.36 -0.50 -3.09
CA VAL A 107 -7.04 -1.83 -2.56
C VAL A 107 -7.95 -2.84 -3.20
N ILE A 108 -7.37 -3.80 -3.93
CA ILE A 108 -8.14 -4.80 -4.66
C ILE A 108 -8.50 -5.96 -3.74
N ALA A 109 -7.50 -6.59 -3.12
CA ALA A 109 -7.67 -7.65 -2.14
C ALA A 109 -6.80 -7.38 -0.91
N SER A 110 -7.38 -7.46 0.29
CA SER A 110 -6.59 -7.37 1.51
C SER A 110 -7.23 -8.04 2.71
N GLU A 111 -6.39 -8.56 3.58
CA GLU A 111 -6.76 -8.97 4.92
C GLU A 111 -6.21 -7.98 5.94
N GLY A 112 -7.08 -7.46 6.82
CA GLY A 112 -6.68 -6.58 7.90
C GLY A 112 -6.18 -5.19 7.46
N PHE A 113 -6.73 -4.64 6.38
CA PHE A 113 -6.43 -3.28 5.92
C PHE A 113 -6.78 -2.23 6.99
N ARG A 114 -5.86 -1.30 7.26
CA ARG A 114 -6.09 -0.19 8.19
C ARG A 114 -5.65 1.14 7.60
N SER A 115 -6.55 2.11 7.59
CA SER A 115 -6.24 3.49 7.23
C SER A 115 -6.68 4.47 8.32
N ARG A 116 -5.95 5.57 8.48
CA ARG A 116 -6.35 6.64 9.41
C ARG A 116 -7.11 7.76 8.70
N TYR A 117 -6.59 8.27 7.60
CA TYR A 117 -7.15 9.38 6.86
C TYR A 117 -7.01 9.14 5.36
N GLY A 118 -8.05 9.41 4.58
CA GLY A 118 -7.94 9.36 3.12
C GLY A 118 -9.21 9.04 2.36
N LEU A 119 -9.07 8.99 1.04
CA LEU A 119 -10.07 8.42 0.15
C LEU A 119 -9.68 6.98 -0.16
N GLN A 120 -10.63 6.06 -0.03
CA GLN A 120 -10.38 4.63 -0.20
C GLN A 120 -11.39 4.04 -1.16
N LEU A 121 -10.89 3.29 -2.13
CA LEU A 121 -11.66 2.31 -2.87
C LEU A 121 -11.13 0.93 -2.48
N VAL A 122 -11.99 0.13 -1.86
CA VAL A 122 -11.66 -1.24 -1.41
C VAL A 122 -12.61 -2.21 -2.12
N ILE A 123 -12.06 -3.10 -2.94
CA ILE A 123 -12.88 -3.99 -3.77
C ILE A 123 -13.24 -5.26 -3.00
N ALA A 124 -12.25 -5.97 -2.48
CA ALA A 124 -12.40 -7.17 -1.66
C ALA A 124 -11.53 -7.03 -0.39
N SER A 125 -12.14 -7.16 0.78
CA SER A 125 -11.33 -7.21 2.01
C SER A 125 -12.00 -7.94 3.16
N GLU A 126 -11.19 -8.56 3.99
CA GLU A 126 -11.59 -9.04 5.31
C GLU A 126 -10.99 -8.15 6.40
N GLY A 127 -11.81 -7.72 7.37
CA GLY A 127 -11.31 -7.06 8.58
C GLY A 127 -10.76 -5.64 8.38
N SER A 128 -11.34 -4.89 7.44
CA SER A 128 -10.92 -3.51 7.12
C SER A 128 -11.34 -2.48 8.18
N ARG A 129 -10.45 -1.53 8.49
CA ARG A 129 -10.74 -0.42 9.42
C ARG A 129 -10.28 0.93 8.88
N SER A 130 -11.17 1.90 8.87
CA SER A 130 -10.87 3.31 8.57
C SER A 130 -11.25 4.22 9.74
N ARG A 131 -10.46 5.27 10.02
CA ARG A 131 -10.85 6.27 11.04
C ARG A 131 -11.57 7.46 10.43
N TYR A 132 -11.03 8.06 9.37
CA TYR A 132 -11.55 9.29 8.77
C TYR A 132 -11.46 9.23 7.23
N GLY A 133 -12.49 9.73 6.55
CA GLY A 133 -12.44 10.05 5.10
C GLY A 133 -13.62 9.49 4.31
N LEU A 134 -13.49 9.42 2.98
CA LEU A 134 -14.52 8.83 2.11
C LEU A 134 -14.11 7.41 1.73
N GLN A 135 -15.06 6.48 1.76
CA GLN A 135 -14.82 5.10 1.40
C GLN A 135 -15.89 4.56 0.45
N LEU A 136 -15.44 3.97 -0.66
CA LEU A 136 -16.25 3.09 -1.48
C LEU A 136 -15.77 1.65 -1.25
N VAL A 137 -16.70 0.79 -0.85
CA VAL A 137 -16.42 -0.62 -0.54
C VAL A 137 -17.38 -1.52 -1.33
N ILE A 138 -16.84 -2.44 -2.12
CA ILE A 138 -17.64 -3.23 -3.07
C ILE A 138 -18.04 -4.58 -2.49
N ALA A 139 -17.11 -5.38 -1.97
CA ALA A 139 -17.37 -6.68 -1.36
C ALA A 139 -16.48 -6.85 -0.11
N PHE A 140 -17.06 -7.11 1.05
CA PHE A 140 -16.25 -7.28 2.26
C PHE A 140 -16.93 -8.04 3.39
N GLU A 141 -16.08 -8.51 4.30
CA GLU A 141 -16.46 -9.04 5.59
C GLU A 141 -15.81 -8.19 6.72
N GLY A 142 -16.64 -7.65 7.62
CA GLY A 142 -16.14 -7.02 8.85
C GLY A 142 -15.50 -5.63 8.70
N PHE A 143 -16.10 -4.70 7.95
CA PHE A 143 -15.60 -3.32 7.85
C PHE A 143 -16.07 -2.43 9.00
N ARG A 144 -15.15 -1.59 9.51
CA ARG A 144 -15.47 -0.55 10.50
C ARG A 144 -14.92 0.81 10.12
N SER A 145 -15.78 1.82 10.06
CA SER A 145 -15.41 3.23 9.96
C SER A 145 -15.78 3.99 11.24
N THR A 146 -14.99 5.02 11.59
CA THR A 146 -15.31 5.88 12.74
C THR A 146 -16.00 7.17 12.31
N TYR A 147 -15.46 7.88 11.32
CA TYR A 147 -16.00 9.13 10.78
C TYR A 147 -15.88 9.14 9.25
N GLY A 148 -16.92 9.57 8.53
CA GLY A 148 -16.83 9.78 7.09
C GLY A 148 -18.09 9.51 6.31
N LEU A 149 -17.97 9.55 4.98
CA LEU A 149 -19.00 9.04 4.08
C LEU A 149 -18.57 7.66 3.59
N GLN A 150 -19.49 6.71 3.69
CA GLN A 150 -19.26 5.34 3.27
C GLN A 150 -20.32 4.94 2.24
N LEU A 151 -19.88 4.46 1.08
CA LEU A 151 -20.73 3.78 0.11
C LEU A 151 -20.36 2.30 0.11
N VAL A 152 -21.34 1.45 0.43
CA VAL A 152 -21.20 -0.01 0.51
C VAL A 152 -22.09 -0.65 -0.54
N ILE A 153 -21.51 -1.47 -1.41
CA ILE A 153 -22.29 -2.20 -2.43
C ILE A 153 -22.75 -3.54 -1.89
N ALA A 154 -21.82 -4.42 -1.48
CA ALA A 154 -22.10 -5.71 -0.87
C ALA A 154 -21.25 -5.90 0.40
N SER A 155 -21.87 -6.28 1.52
CA SER A 155 -21.11 -6.53 2.74
C SER A 155 -21.77 -7.47 3.72
N GLU A 156 -20.93 -8.21 4.44
CA GLU A 156 -21.29 -8.84 5.71
C GLU A 156 -20.61 -8.08 6.87
N GLY A 157 -21.40 -7.57 7.82
CA GLY A 157 -20.88 -6.97 9.05
C GLY A 157 -20.21 -5.60 8.87
N SER A 158 -20.99 -4.60 8.45
CA SER A 158 -20.50 -3.24 8.20
C SER A 158 -20.94 -2.22 9.27
N ARG A 159 -20.01 -1.55 9.94
CA ARG A 159 -20.34 -0.57 10.99
C ARG A 159 -19.69 0.79 10.76
N SER A 160 -20.49 1.86 10.87
CA SER A 160 -20.01 3.25 10.93
C SER A 160 -20.45 3.91 12.24
N ARG A 161 -19.54 4.61 12.93
CA ARG A 161 -19.91 5.31 14.18
C ARG A 161 -20.48 6.70 13.92
N TYR A 162 -19.90 7.49 13.04
CA TYR A 162 -20.32 8.86 12.72
C TYR A 162 -20.25 9.10 11.21
N GLY A 163 -21.16 9.93 10.69
CA GLY A 163 -21.23 10.32 9.29
C GLY A 163 -22.37 9.64 8.52
N THR A 164 -22.26 9.56 7.20
CA THR A 164 -23.32 9.01 6.34
C THR A 164 -22.86 7.70 5.71
N LYS A 165 -23.75 6.71 5.74
CA LYS A 165 -23.54 5.40 5.15
C LYS A 165 -24.65 5.10 4.16
N LEU A 166 -24.28 4.88 2.90
CA LEU A 166 -25.16 4.43 1.83
C LEU A 166 -24.88 2.94 1.59
N VAL A 167 -25.91 2.09 1.56
CA VAL A 167 -25.75 0.63 1.49
C VAL A 167 -26.68 0.03 0.45
N ALA A 168 -26.15 -0.54 -0.63
CA ALA A 168 -27.00 -1.16 -1.66
C ALA A 168 -27.44 -2.59 -1.28
N ALA A 169 -26.54 -3.40 -0.73
CA ALA A 169 -26.85 -4.75 -0.24
C ALA A 169 -25.95 -5.07 0.97
N SER A 170 -26.55 -5.46 2.10
CA SER A 170 -25.76 -5.86 3.26
C SER A 170 -26.51 -6.77 4.22
N GLU A 171 -25.76 -7.66 4.86
CA GLU A 171 -26.18 -8.34 6.09
C GLU A 171 -25.37 -7.81 7.28
N GLY A 172 -26.03 -7.64 8.43
CA GLY A 172 -25.38 -7.18 9.67
C GLY A 172 -24.84 -5.74 9.64
N SER A 173 -25.47 -4.84 8.89
CA SER A 173 -25.08 -3.43 8.81
C SER A 173 -25.65 -2.59 9.96
N GLY A 174 -24.86 -1.63 10.47
CA GLY A 174 -25.34 -0.68 11.46
C GLY A 174 -24.62 0.67 11.44
N SER A 175 -25.31 1.70 11.94
CA SER A 175 -24.78 3.04 12.21
C SER A 175 -24.98 3.41 13.68
N GLY A 176 -24.02 4.10 14.28
CA GLY A 176 -24.10 4.54 15.68
C GLY A 176 -24.80 5.89 15.86
N TYR A 177 -24.08 6.96 15.54
CA TYR A 177 -24.53 8.36 15.57
C TYR A 177 -24.49 8.96 14.15
N GLY A 178 -24.75 8.14 13.14
CA GLY A 178 -24.69 8.50 11.74
C GLY A 178 -26.00 8.21 11.03
N VAL A 179 -26.14 8.70 9.80
CA VAL A 179 -27.29 8.38 8.94
C VAL A 179 -26.96 7.14 8.13
N GLN A 180 -27.83 6.13 8.17
CA GLN A 180 -27.77 5.00 7.25
C GLN A 180 -28.92 5.11 6.26
N VAL A 181 -28.59 5.07 4.97
CA VAL A 181 -29.54 4.94 3.87
C VAL A 181 -29.27 3.58 3.22
N VAL A 182 -30.33 2.81 3.06
CA VAL A 182 -30.32 1.52 2.36
C VAL A 182 -31.09 1.72 1.07
#